data_AF-X0TUM7-F1
#
_entry.id   AF-X0TUM7-F1
#
_cell.length_a   1.000
_cell.length_b   1.000
_cell.length_c   1.000
_cell.angle_alpha   90.00
_cell.angle_beta   90.00
_cell.angle_gamma   90.00
#
_symmetry.space_group_name_H-M   'P 1'
#
loop_
_entity.id
_entity.type
_entity.pdbx_description
1 polymer ?
#
loop_
_entity_poly.entity_id
_entity_poly.type
_entity_poly.pdbx_seq_one_letter_code
_entity_poly.pdbx_strand_id
1 'polypeptide(L)'
;EEREEEFTETSRNLLTDVGEEIKEAYLSYAMSVIVGRALPDVRDGLKPVHRRVLYSMEKMGSTPDKPYKKSARIVGDIIGKYHPHGDIAVYDTIVRMAQDFSCRYPLIDGQGNFGSIDGDSAAAQRYTEIRMSKVAQELLADIDK
;
A
#
# COMPACT_ATOMS: atom_id res chain seq x y z
N GLU A 1 22.47 53.24 -32.49
CA GLU A 1 22.55 52.11 -33.44
C GLU A 1 23.93 51.50 -33.22
N GLU A 2 24.13 50.30 -32.71
CA GLU A 2 23.27 49.13 -32.52
C GLU A 2 23.67 48.47 -31.19
N ARG A 3 22.65 48.09 -30.40
CA ARG A 3 22.81 47.33 -29.17
C ARG A 3 22.83 45.86 -29.59
N GLU A 4 24.01 45.24 -29.64
CA GLU A 4 24.11 43.79 -29.75
C GLU A 4 23.52 43.19 -28.48
N GLU A 5 22.31 42.65 -28.61
CA GLU A 5 21.65 41.87 -27.58
C GLU A 5 22.44 40.57 -27.40
N GLU A 6 23.17 40.48 -26.28
CA GLU A 6 23.75 39.23 -25.80
C GLU A 6 22.60 38.26 -25.47
N PHE A 7 22.24 37.44 -26.46
CA PHE A 7 21.33 36.32 -26.29
C PHE A 7 22.04 35.28 -25.41
N THR A 8 21.82 35.34 -24.10
CA THR A 8 22.19 34.25 -23.19
C THR A 8 21.28 33.06 -23.47
N GLU A 9 21.69 32.26 -24.44
CA GLU A 9 21.08 30.97 -24.76
C GLU A 9 21.29 30.06 -23.56
N THR A 10 20.28 30.02 -22.68
CA THR A 10 20.25 29.12 -21.52
C THR A 10 19.95 27.72 -22.01
N SER A 11 20.89 27.12 -22.75
CA SER A 11 20.94 25.69 -22.98
C SER A 11 21.28 25.03 -21.65
N ARG A 12 20.27 24.72 -20.83
CA ARG A 12 20.41 23.80 -19.70
C ARG A 12 20.54 22.37 -20.22
N ASN A 13 21.58 22.11 -21.01
CA ASN A 13 22.09 20.77 -21.23
C ASN A 13 22.93 20.43 -20.01
N LEU A 14 22.28 19.94 -18.95
CA LEU A 14 22.98 19.25 -17.86
C LEU A 14 23.51 17.96 -18.47
N LEU A 15 24.74 18.00 -18.97
CA LEU A 15 25.49 16.82 -19.38
C LEU A 15 25.82 16.05 -18.09
N THR A 16 25.00 15.07 -17.73
CA THR A 16 25.26 14.16 -16.61
C THR A 16 26.06 12.96 -17.11
N ASP A 17 27.06 12.53 -16.33
CA ASP A 17 27.76 11.28 -16.62
C ASP A 17 26.79 10.09 -16.48
N VAL A 18 26.69 9.28 -17.53
CA VAL A 18 25.75 8.15 -17.57
C VAL A 18 26.07 7.11 -16.50
N GLY A 19 27.35 6.91 -16.18
CA GLY A 19 27.77 5.97 -15.14
C GLY A 19 27.34 6.43 -13.75
N GLU A 20 27.52 7.71 -13.44
CA GLU A 20 27.07 8.33 -12.21
C GLU A 20 25.54 8.31 -12.08
N GLU A 21 24.81 8.72 -13.13
CA GLU A 21 23.34 8.71 -13.16
C GLU A 21 22.76 7.31 -12.94
N ILE A 22 23.31 6.28 -13.61
CA ILE A 22 22.86 4.90 -13.42
C ILE A 22 23.06 4.45 -11.98
N LYS A 23 24.20 4.79 -11.37
CA LYS A 23 24.51 4.42 -9.99
C LYS A 23 23.56 5.11 -9.01
N GLU A 24 23.30 6.40 -9.19
CA GLU A 24 22.38 7.16 -8.35
C GLU A 24 20.93 6.68 -8.50
N ALA A 25 20.46 6.48 -9.73
CA ALA A 25 19.12 5.96 -10.00
C ALA A 25 18.93 4.56 -9.40
N TYR A 26 19.91 3.68 -9.58
CA TYR A 26 19.88 2.33 -9.01
C TYR A 26 19.84 2.37 -7.48
N LEU A 27 20.74 3.13 -6.84
CA LEU A 27 20.81 3.20 -5.38
C LEU A 27 19.55 3.83 -4.78
N SER A 28 19.03 4.88 -5.39
CA SER A 28 17.80 5.55 -4.97
C SER A 28 16.60 4.62 -5.06
N TYR A 29 16.45 3.90 -6.16
CA TYR A 29 15.38 2.91 -6.30
C TYR A 29 15.54 1.76 -5.32
N ALA A 30 16.74 1.18 -5.19
CA ALA A 30 17.02 0.09 -4.25
C ALA A 30 16.68 0.48 -2.81
N MET A 31 17.11 1.66 -2.37
CA MET A 31 16.81 2.18 -1.04
C MET A 31 15.30 2.38 -0.84
N SER A 32 14.61 2.94 -1.85
CA SER A 32 13.15 3.11 -1.80
C SER A 32 12.41 1.78 -1.67
N VAL A 33 12.90 0.72 -2.31
CA VAL A 33 12.32 -0.63 -2.24
C VAL A 33 12.56 -1.24 -0.87
N ILE A 34 13.79 -1.18 -0.37
CA ILE A 34 14.17 -1.79 0.91
C ILE A 34 13.35 -1.17 2.06
N VAL A 35 13.33 0.16 2.13
CA VAL A 35 12.71 0.90 3.25
C VAL A 35 11.21 1.07 3.04
N GLY A 36 10.78 1.40 1.81
CA GLY A 36 9.41 1.84 1.53
C GLY A 36 8.47 0.75 1.04
N ARG A 37 8.93 -0.50 0.83
CA ARG A 37 8.11 -1.54 0.21
C ARG A 37 8.35 -2.95 0.74
N ALA A 38 9.60 -3.42 0.72
CA ALA A 38 9.92 -4.83 0.82
C ALA A 38 9.97 -5.34 2.27
N LEU A 39 10.64 -4.61 3.15
CA LEU A 39 10.86 -5.03 4.53
C LEU A 39 9.77 -4.48 5.48
N PRO A 40 9.31 -5.29 6.45
CA PRO A 40 8.45 -4.81 7.52
C PRO A 40 9.24 -3.99 8.55
N ASP A 41 8.53 -3.14 9.32
CA ASP A 41 9.12 -2.46 10.48
C ASP A 41 9.19 -3.43 11.67
N VAL A 42 10.26 -3.36 12.45
CA VAL A 42 10.49 -4.26 13.60
C VAL A 42 9.48 -4.05 14.74
N ARG A 43 8.90 -2.85 14.84
CA ARG A 43 8.01 -2.47 15.95
C ARG A 43 6.63 -3.09 15.83
N ASP A 44 6.11 -3.18 14.61
CA ASP A 44 4.75 -3.69 14.34
C ASP A 44 4.73 -4.93 13.43
N GLY A 45 5.86 -5.28 12.79
CA GLY A 45 5.94 -6.38 11.84
C GLY A 45 5.21 -6.11 10.52
N LEU A 46 4.79 -4.86 10.25
CA LEU A 46 3.96 -4.51 9.11
C LEU A 46 4.76 -3.82 8.00
N LYS A 47 4.47 -4.23 6.76
CA LYS A 47 4.88 -3.49 5.56
C LYS A 47 4.01 -2.24 5.39
N PRO A 48 4.47 -1.21 4.65
CA PRO A 48 3.70 0.01 4.44
C PRO A 48 2.28 -0.22 3.88
N VAL A 49 2.09 -1.22 3.00
CA VAL A 49 0.75 -1.55 2.48
C VAL A 49 -0.19 -2.10 3.56
N HIS A 50 0.29 -2.99 4.45
CA HIS A 50 -0.52 -3.52 5.57
C HIS A 50 -0.98 -2.39 6.49
N ARG A 51 -0.05 -1.51 6.86
CA ARG A 51 -0.33 -0.37 7.75
C ARG A 51 -1.37 0.58 7.15
N ARG A 52 -1.27 0.89 5.86
CA ARG A 52 -2.23 1.73 5.14
C ARG A 52 -3.63 1.11 5.07
N VAL A 53 -3.71 -0.20 4.85
CA VAL A 53 -4.99 -0.95 4.87
C VAL A 53 -5.65 -0.82 6.23
N LEU A 54 -4.96 -1.21 7.29
CA LEU A 54 -5.51 -1.19 8.66
C LEU A 54 -5.89 0.23 9.10
N TYR A 55 -5.05 1.22 8.82
CA TYR A 55 -5.33 2.62 9.15
C TYR A 55 -6.56 3.18 8.41
N SER A 56 -6.69 2.91 7.11
CA SER A 56 -7.89 3.31 6.36
C SER A 56 -9.14 2.63 6.91
N MET A 57 -9.07 1.33 7.23
CA MET A 57 -10.18 0.60 7.82
C MET A 57 -10.63 1.16 9.18
N GLU A 58 -9.69 1.57 10.02
CA GLU A 58 -9.96 2.27 11.28
C GLU A 58 -10.64 3.62 11.04
N LYS A 59 -10.08 4.47 10.16
CA LYS A 59 -10.68 5.79 9.84
C LYS A 59 -12.03 5.68 9.14
N MET A 60 -12.32 4.57 8.48
CA MET A 60 -13.63 4.27 7.92
C MET A 60 -14.61 3.67 8.94
N GLY A 61 -14.20 3.41 10.17
CA GLY A 61 -15.00 2.73 11.20
C GLY A 61 -15.38 1.32 10.76
N SER A 62 -14.45 0.57 10.18
CA SER A 62 -14.63 -0.82 9.74
C SER A 62 -14.23 -1.82 10.84
N THR A 63 -14.68 -1.55 12.06
CA THR A 63 -14.34 -2.29 13.27
C THR A 63 -15.07 -3.63 13.35
N PRO A 64 -14.62 -4.57 14.21
CA PRO A 64 -15.19 -5.92 14.31
C PRO A 64 -16.65 -5.96 14.75
N ASP A 65 -17.14 -4.93 15.45
CA ASP A 65 -18.54 -4.82 15.90
C ASP A 65 -19.48 -4.33 14.79
N LYS A 66 -18.95 -3.85 13.66
CA LYS A 66 -19.74 -3.33 12.54
C LYS A 66 -20.00 -4.40 11.47
N PRO A 67 -21.04 -4.21 10.64
CA PRO A 67 -21.27 -5.03 9.46
C PRO A 67 -20.08 -4.97 8.48
N TYR A 68 -19.94 -6.04 7.68
CA TYR A 68 -18.97 -6.07 6.59
C TYR A 68 -19.24 -4.95 5.57
N LYS A 69 -18.16 -4.47 4.94
CA LYS A 69 -18.21 -3.48 3.86
C LYS A 69 -17.60 -4.08 2.61
N LYS A 70 -18.12 -3.72 1.44
CA LYS A 70 -17.58 -4.15 0.14
C LYS A 70 -16.08 -3.86 0.05
N SER A 71 -15.29 -4.87 -0.32
CA SER A 71 -13.83 -4.75 -0.45
C SER A 71 -13.44 -3.62 -1.41
N ALA A 72 -14.15 -3.49 -2.54
CA ALA A 72 -13.95 -2.41 -3.51
C ALA A 72 -14.04 -1.00 -2.90
N ARG A 73 -14.90 -0.79 -1.89
CA ARG A 73 -15.04 0.50 -1.21
C ARG A 73 -13.80 0.82 -0.37
N ILE A 74 -13.27 -0.18 0.34
CA ILE A 74 -12.08 -0.01 1.19
C ILE A 74 -10.84 0.18 0.32
N VAL A 75 -10.67 -0.64 -0.73
CA VAL A 75 -9.58 -0.50 -1.70
C VAL A 75 -9.57 0.89 -2.34
N GLY A 76 -10.73 1.40 -2.75
CA GLY A 76 -10.85 2.75 -3.30
C GLY A 76 -10.42 3.86 -2.33
N ASP A 77 -10.78 3.75 -1.04
CA ASP A 77 -10.37 4.73 -0.02
C ASP A 77 -8.85 4.72 0.20
N ILE A 78 -8.25 3.52 0.26
CA ILE A 78 -6.81 3.35 0.46
C ILE A 78 -6.02 4.00 -0.68
N ILE A 79 -6.43 3.78 -1.93
CA ILE A 79 -5.74 4.35 -3.09
C ILE A 79 -5.92 5.86 -3.16
N GLY A 80 -7.14 6.34 -2.86
CA GLY A 80 -7.45 7.76 -2.89
C GLY A 80 -6.68 8.59 -1.86
N LYS A 81 -6.32 8.00 -0.71
CA LYS A 81 -5.76 8.75 0.42
C LYS A 81 -4.32 8.38 0.80
N TYR A 82 -3.96 7.10 0.73
CA TYR A 82 -2.78 6.59 1.44
C TYR A 82 -1.80 5.79 0.56
N HIS A 83 -2.26 5.19 -0.54
CA HIS A 83 -1.46 4.25 -1.33
C HIS A 83 -1.53 4.59 -2.83
N PRO A 84 -0.60 5.40 -3.37
CA PRO A 84 -0.62 5.86 -4.76
C PRO A 84 -0.09 4.80 -5.74
N HIS A 85 -0.57 3.56 -5.62
CA HIS A 85 -0.23 2.44 -6.49
C HIS A 85 -1.49 1.65 -6.86
N GLY A 86 -1.33 0.61 -7.69
CA GLY A 86 -2.43 -0.16 -8.24
C GLY A 86 -3.34 -0.81 -7.19
N ASP A 87 -4.63 -0.90 -7.53
CA ASP A 87 -5.67 -1.50 -6.70
C ASP A 87 -5.47 -3.00 -6.47
N ILE A 88 -4.96 -3.70 -7.47
CA ILE A 88 -4.64 -5.14 -7.40
C ILE A 88 -3.70 -5.42 -6.23
N ALA A 89 -2.63 -4.65 -6.06
CA ALA A 89 -1.67 -4.86 -4.98
C ALA A 89 -2.30 -4.68 -3.59
N VAL A 90 -3.22 -3.72 -3.45
CA VAL A 90 -3.96 -3.48 -2.21
C VAL A 90 -4.95 -4.62 -1.95
N TYR A 91 -5.69 -5.06 -2.97
CA TYR A 91 -6.67 -6.13 -2.83
C TYR A 91 -6.00 -7.48 -2.52
N ASP A 92 -4.93 -7.85 -3.22
CA ASP A 92 -4.18 -9.08 -2.94
C ASP A 92 -3.61 -9.10 -1.52
N THR A 93 -3.19 -7.92 -1.04
CA THR A 93 -2.75 -7.75 0.34
C THR A 93 -3.89 -8.02 1.33
N ILE A 94 -5.06 -7.45 1.10
CA ILE A 94 -6.27 -7.69 1.92
C ILE A 94 -6.62 -9.17 1.91
N VAL A 95 -6.61 -9.81 0.74
CA VAL A 95 -6.94 -11.24 0.60
C VAL A 95 -6.00 -12.09 1.44
N ARG A 96 -4.69 -11.87 1.36
CA ARG A 96 -3.71 -12.62 2.17
C ARG A 96 -3.89 -12.41 3.67
N MET A 97 -4.24 -11.19 4.10
CA MET A 97 -4.48 -10.89 5.52
C MET A 97 -5.80 -11.46 6.06
N ALA A 98 -6.69 -11.92 5.18
CA ALA A 98 -7.95 -12.57 5.53
C ALA A 98 -7.87 -14.12 5.53
N GLN A 99 -6.86 -14.70 4.88
CA GLN A 99 -6.66 -16.14 4.78
C GLN A 99 -6.03 -16.72 6.06
N ASP A 100 -6.74 -17.61 6.75
CA ASP A 100 -6.29 -18.29 7.97
C ASP A 100 -5.14 -19.29 7.73
N PHE A 101 -5.06 -19.87 6.54
CA PHE A 101 -3.94 -20.71 6.10
C PHE A 101 -2.69 -19.91 5.71
N SER A 102 -2.81 -18.61 5.43
CA SER A 102 -1.68 -17.72 5.12
C SER A 102 -1.18 -16.96 6.34
N CYS A 103 -2.10 -16.54 7.22
CA CYS A 103 -1.81 -15.75 8.41
C CYS A 103 -2.26 -16.49 9.66
N ARG A 104 -1.32 -16.79 10.57
CA ARG A 104 -1.61 -17.46 11.85
C ARG A 104 -2.70 -16.75 12.68
N TYR A 105 -2.71 -15.42 12.62
CA TYR A 105 -3.72 -14.54 13.19
C TYR A 105 -4.18 -13.57 12.10
N PRO A 106 -5.30 -13.87 11.39
CA PRO A 106 -5.81 -12.99 10.35
C PRO A 106 -6.14 -11.61 10.92
N LEU A 107 -5.68 -10.57 10.23
CA LEU A 107 -5.94 -9.18 10.63
C LEU A 107 -7.26 -8.67 10.02
N ILE A 108 -7.70 -9.29 8.92
CA ILE A 108 -8.95 -8.99 8.24
C ILE A 108 -9.92 -10.14 8.45
N ASP A 109 -11.17 -9.79 8.75
CA ASP A 109 -12.30 -10.72 8.77
C ASP A 109 -13.08 -10.54 7.45
N GLY A 110 -13.12 -11.60 6.64
CA GLY A 110 -13.64 -11.58 5.28
C GLY A 110 -14.87 -12.45 5.09
N GLN A 111 -15.86 -11.95 4.36
CA GLN A 111 -17.03 -12.68 3.92
C GLN A 111 -17.03 -12.83 2.38
N GLY A 112 -17.13 -14.08 1.91
CA GLY A 112 -17.09 -14.45 0.50
C GLY A 112 -15.95 -15.40 0.18
N ASN A 113 -15.63 -15.57 -1.11
CA ASN A 113 -14.53 -16.43 -1.54
C ASN A 113 -13.19 -15.66 -1.53
N PHE A 114 -12.33 -16.01 -0.58
CA PHE A 114 -10.97 -15.48 -0.41
C PHE A 114 -9.88 -16.44 -0.89
N GLY A 115 -10.22 -17.41 -1.73
CA GLY A 115 -9.29 -18.41 -2.25
C GLY A 115 -9.17 -19.64 -1.34
N SER A 116 -8.36 -20.60 -1.78
CA SER A 116 -8.19 -21.90 -1.13
C SER A 116 -6.70 -22.27 -1.01
N ILE A 117 -6.41 -23.30 -0.22
CA ILE A 117 -5.06 -23.87 -0.12
C ILE A 117 -4.59 -24.54 -1.41
N ASP A 118 -5.53 -24.92 -2.28
CA ASP A 118 -5.28 -25.57 -3.58
C ASP A 118 -4.80 -24.58 -4.64
N GLY A 119 -4.72 -23.29 -4.30
CA GLY A 119 -4.23 -22.22 -5.18
C GLY A 119 -5.33 -21.48 -5.93
N ASP A 120 -6.60 -21.69 -5.58
CA ASP A 120 -7.70 -20.92 -6.16
C ASP A 120 -7.58 -19.44 -5.77
N SER A 121 -7.63 -18.57 -6.78
CA SER A 121 -7.66 -17.12 -6.57
C SER A 121 -8.95 -16.69 -5.86
N ALA A 122 -8.85 -15.63 -5.07
CA ALA A 122 -10.02 -14.98 -4.49
C ALA A 122 -10.98 -14.45 -5.56
N ALA A 123 -12.26 -14.36 -5.21
CA ALA A 123 -13.23 -13.68 -6.07
C ALA A 123 -12.88 -12.19 -6.23
N ALA A 124 -13.40 -11.54 -7.26
CA ALA A 124 -13.17 -10.12 -7.48
C ALA A 124 -13.70 -9.26 -6.31
N GLN A 125 -13.02 -8.13 -6.03
CA GLN A 125 -13.32 -7.20 -4.93
C GLN A 125 -14.76 -6.63 -4.87
N ARG A 126 -15.54 -6.79 -5.94
CA ARG A 126 -16.97 -6.43 -5.99
C ARG A 126 -17.88 -7.46 -5.29
N TYR A 127 -17.41 -8.69 -5.10
CA TYR A 127 -18.16 -9.79 -4.48
C TYR A 127 -17.79 -10.02 -3.02
N THR A 128 -16.55 -9.72 -2.64
CA THR A 128 -16.08 -9.91 -1.27
C THR A 128 -16.43 -8.72 -0.38
N GLU A 129 -16.62 -9.00 0.90
CA GLU A 129 -16.83 -8.01 1.94
C GLU A 129 -15.85 -8.25 3.09
N ILE A 130 -15.44 -7.18 3.75
CA ILE A 130 -14.42 -7.23 4.80
C ILE A 130 -14.74 -6.29 5.94
N ARG A 131 -14.17 -6.61 7.10
CA ARG A 131 -14.01 -5.73 8.26
C ARG A 131 -12.73 -6.12 9.00
N MET A 132 -12.33 -5.36 10.02
CA MET A 132 -11.17 -5.73 10.84
C MET A 132 -11.50 -6.92 11.73
N SER A 133 -10.50 -7.77 11.95
CA SER A 133 -10.52 -8.77 13.01
C SER A 133 -10.41 -8.11 14.38
N LYS A 134 -10.80 -8.83 15.44
CA LYS A 134 -10.61 -8.36 16.82
C LYS A 134 -9.14 -8.12 17.17
N VAL A 135 -8.24 -8.95 16.67
CA VAL A 135 -6.80 -8.82 16.92
C VAL A 135 -6.23 -7.57 16.24
N ALA A 136 -6.70 -7.23 15.04
CA ALA A 136 -6.28 -6.01 14.36
C ALA A 136 -6.70 -4.73 15.10
N GLN A 137 -7.82 -4.75 15.82
CA GLN A 137 -8.25 -3.62 16.62
C GLN A 137 -7.27 -3.34 17.78
N GLU A 138 -6.70 -4.39 18.39
CA GLU A 138 -5.68 -4.23 19.44
C GLU A 138 -4.38 -3.60 18.91
N LEU A 139 -4.01 -3.86 17.64
CA LEU A 139 -2.85 -3.23 17.00
C LEU A 139 -3.01 -1.71 16.80
N LEU A 140 -4.26 -1.24 16.70
CA LEU A 140 -4.60 0.17 16.46
C LEU A 140 -5.14 0.86 17.72
N ALA A 141 -5.14 0.15 18.85
CA ALA A 141 -5.59 0.70 20.12
C ALA A 141 -4.80 1.98 20.42
N ASP A 142 -5.51 3.00 20.88
CA ASP A 142 -4.94 4.27 21.33
C ASP A 142 -4.16 5.06 20.26
N ILE A 143 -4.34 4.77 18.97
CA ILE A 143 -3.67 5.49 17.87
C ILE A 143 -4.00 7.00 17.81
N ASP A 144 -5.14 7.41 18.39
CA ASP A 144 -5.61 8.81 18.45
C ASP A 144 -5.40 9.46 19.83
N LYS A 145 -4.75 8.77 20.78
CA LYS A 145 -4.34 9.36 22.07
C LYS A 145 -2.98 10.04 21.95
#